data_AF-A0AAJ0WH83-F1
#
_entry.id   AF-A0AAJ0WH83-F1
#
_cell.length_a   1.000
_cell.length_b   1.000
_cell.length_c   1.000
_cell.angle_alpha   90.00
_cell.angle_beta   90.00
_cell.angle_gamma   90.00
#
_symmetry.space_group_name_H-M   'P 1'
#
loop_
_entity.id
_entity.type
_entity.pdbx_description
1 polymer ?
#
loop_
_entity_poly.entity_id
_entity_poly.type
_entity_poly.pdbx_seq_one_letter_code
_entity_poly.pdbx_strand_id
1 'polypeptide(L)'
;MAELSKEDIIFKNKIARRIKTLRLLTGLNQTKFAEKHDIERQTISRWESQKTKRGVSIHTVRKFCKMINISLSDFFDSSEFKD
;
A
#
# COMPACT_ATOMS: atom_id res chain seq x y z
N MET A 1 -12.73 -18.57 9.07
CA MET A 1 -11.61 -17.96 8.32
C MET A 1 -10.37 -18.14 9.19
N ALA A 2 -9.27 -18.66 8.65
CA ALA A 2 -8.04 -18.85 9.41
C ALA A 2 -7.56 -17.50 9.99
N GLU A 3 -7.14 -17.50 11.24
CA GLU A 3 -6.48 -16.33 11.83
C GLU A 3 -5.15 -16.09 11.10
N LEU A 4 -4.85 -14.82 10.80
CA LEU A 4 -3.56 -14.44 10.23
C LEU A 4 -2.47 -14.75 11.24
N SER A 5 -1.38 -15.37 10.78
CA SER A 5 -0.21 -15.54 11.63
C SER A 5 0.39 -14.18 12.00
N LYS A 6 1.23 -14.15 13.05
CA LYS A 6 1.98 -12.94 13.41
C LYS A 6 2.83 -12.45 12.22
N GLU A 7 3.40 -13.38 11.46
CA GLU A 7 4.21 -13.08 10.27
C GLU A 7 3.37 -12.41 9.17
N ASP A 8 2.16 -12.92 8.89
CA ASP A 8 1.25 -12.29 7.92
C ASP A 8 0.85 -10.88 8.35
N ILE A 9 0.65 -10.66 9.66
CA ILE A 9 0.34 -9.34 10.22
C ILE A 9 1.53 -8.38 10.03
N ILE A 10 2.75 -8.85 10.23
CA ILE A 10 3.96 -8.05 9.99
C ILE A 10 4.07 -7.72 8.50
N PHE A 11 3.93 -8.72 7.63
CA PHE A 11 4.04 -8.55 6.19
C PHE A 11 2.99 -7.59 5.63
N LYS A 12 1.71 -7.74 5.98
CA LYS A 12 0.66 -6.79 5.54
C LYS A 12 0.95 -5.35 6.00
N ASN A 13 1.55 -5.19 7.19
CA ASN A 13 1.86 -3.87 7.75
C ASN A 13 3.05 -3.23 7.01
N LYS A 14 4.04 -4.01 6.54
CA LYS A 14 5.11 -3.56 5.63
C LYS A 14 4.50 -3.06 4.31
N ILE A 15 3.57 -3.81 3.70
CA ILE A 15 2.87 -3.37 2.47
C ILE A 15 2.14 -2.03 2.66
N ALA A 16 1.35 -1.90 3.73
CA ALA A 16 0.59 -0.67 4.00
C ALA A 16 1.52 0.54 4.20
N ARG A 17 2.65 0.33 4.88
CA ARG A 17 3.68 1.36 5.07
C ARG A 17 4.34 1.73 3.74
N ARG A 18 4.69 0.75 2.91
CA ARG A 18 5.28 0.97 1.58
C ARG A 18 4.37 1.80 0.67
N ILE A 19 3.07 1.50 0.63
CA ILE A 19 2.08 2.31 -0.11
C ILE A 19 2.11 3.77 0.36
N LYS A 20 2.07 3.98 1.69
CA LYS A 20 2.11 5.33 2.27
C LYS A 20 3.39 6.06 1.93
N THR A 21 4.54 5.42 2.06
CA THR A 21 5.85 5.99 1.74
C THR A 21 5.92 6.41 0.28
N LEU A 22 5.55 5.50 -0.64
CA LEU A 22 5.56 5.79 -2.08
C LEU A 22 4.58 6.90 -2.47
N ARG A 23 3.39 6.97 -1.85
CA ARG A 23 2.48 8.10 -2.05
C ARG A 23 3.13 9.41 -1.60
N LEU A 24 3.74 9.43 -0.42
CA LEU A 24 4.36 10.66 0.11
C LEU A 24 5.51 11.14 -0.79
N LEU A 25 6.24 10.22 -1.44
CA LEU A 25 7.26 10.57 -2.43
C LEU A 25 6.71 11.25 -3.68
N THR A 26 5.42 11.12 -3.99
CA THR A 26 4.79 11.92 -5.05
C THR A 26 4.46 13.35 -4.62
N GLY A 27 4.73 13.72 -3.36
CA GLY A 27 4.39 15.03 -2.78
C GLY A 27 2.90 15.23 -2.47
N LEU A 28 2.06 14.19 -2.59
CA LEU A 28 0.62 14.29 -2.43
C LEU A 28 0.16 13.70 -1.10
N ASN A 29 -0.74 14.39 -0.40
CA ASN A 29 -1.48 13.80 0.71
C ASN A 29 -2.57 12.83 0.18
N GLN A 30 -3.26 12.11 1.08
CA GLN A 30 -4.27 11.11 0.67
C GLN A 30 -5.40 11.73 -0.18
N THR A 31 -5.86 12.93 0.16
CA THR A 31 -6.94 13.62 -0.56
C THR A 31 -6.49 13.98 -1.97
N LYS A 32 -5.36 14.68 -2.10
CA LYS A 32 -4.83 15.10 -3.40
C LYS A 32 -4.44 13.92 -4.30
N PHE A 33 -3.92 12.84 -3.71
CA PHE A 33 -3.62 11.62 -4.46
C PHE A 33 -4.89 10.95 -4.98
N ALA A 34 -5.93 10.90 -4.15
CA ALA A 34 -7.21 10.33 -4.51
C ALA A 34 -7.90 11.14 -5.64
N GLU A 35 -7.90 12.47 -5.53
CA GLU A 35 -8.38 13.39 -6.58
C GLU A 35 -7.62 13.20 -7.89
N LYS A 36 -6.28 13.16 -7.84
CA LYS A 36 -5.43 12.98 -9.03
C LYS A 36 -5.73 11.69 -9.80
N HIS A 37 -6.11 10.64 -9.10
CA HIS A 37 -6.32 9.30 -9.67
C HIS A 37 -7.79 8.89 -9.75
N ASP A 38 -8.72 9.84 -9.55
CA ASP A 38 -10.17 9.63 -9.60
C ASP A 38 -10.64 8.43 -8.77
N ILE A 39 -10.21 8.40 -7.50
CA ILE A 39 -10.64 7.39 -6.53
C ILE A 39 -11.03 8.05 -5.21
N GLU A 40 -11.73 7.30 -4.37
CA GLU A 40 -12.12 7.81 -3.05
C GLU A 40 -10.92 7.92 -2.10
N ARG A 41 -10.83 9.02 -1.34
CA ARG A 41 -9.84 9.17 -0.25
C ARG A 41 -9.87 7.99 0.74
N GLN A 42 -11.07 7.46 1.02
CA GLN A 42 -11.23 6.33 1.94
C GLN A 42 -10.57 5.06 1.41
N THR A 43 -10.48 4.89 0.09
CA THR A 43 -9.73 3.79 -0.55
C THR A 43 -8.25 3.88 -0.20
N ILE A 44 -7.63 5.06 -0.30
CA ILE A 44 -6.24 5.28 0.12
C ILE A 44 -6.06 5.03 1.61
N SER A 45 -6.97 5.54 2.44
CA SER A 45 -6.95 5.32 3.89
C SER A 45 -6.97 3.83 4.24
N ARG A 46 -7.77 3.02 3.54
CA ARG A 46 -7.81 1.56 3.71
C ARG A 46 -6.51 0.89 3.26
N TRP A 47 -5.90 1.33 2.16
CA TRP A 47 -4.63 0.76 1.67
C TRP A 47 -3.46 1.01 2.62
N GLU A 48 -3.44 2.17 3.27
CA GLU A 48 -2.37 2.58 4.20
C GLU A 48 -2.62 2.17 5.65
N SER A 49 -3.76 1.54 5.95
CA SER A 49 -4.13 1.18 7.31
C SER A 49 -3.43 -0.09 7.77
N GLN A 50 -2.78 -0.01 8.93
CA GLN A 50 -2.22 -1.17 9.63
C GLN A 50 -3.22 -1.77 10.63
N LYS A 51 -4.30 -1.04 10.94
CA LYS A 51 -5.33 -1.43 11.92
C LYS A 51 -6.37 -2.40 11.34
N THR A 52 -6.46 -2.52 10.03
CA THR A 52 -7.41 -3.43 9.39
C THR A 52 -6.97 -4.88 9.60
N LYS A 53 -7.96 -5.75 9.88
CA LYS A 53 -7.74 -7.20 9.95
C LYS A 53 -7.24 -7.76 8.61
N ARG A 54 -7.64 -7.16 7.49
CA ARG A 54 -7.23 -7.59 6.14
C ARG A 54 -6.17 -6.65 5.58
N GLY A 55 -5.16 -7.22 4.93
CA GLY A 55 -4.23 -6.48 4.08
C GLY A 55 -4.85 -6.14 2.72
N VAL A 56 -4.06 -5.49 1.86
CA VAL A 56 -4.43 -5.28 0.45
C VAL A 56 -4.09 -6.52 -0.39
N SER A 57 -4.85 -6.75 -1.46
CA SER A 57 -4.54 -7.80 -2.43
C SER A 57 -3.39 -7.39 -3.36
N ILE A 58 -2.75 -8.36 -4.01
CA ILE A 58 -1.73 -8.10 -5.02
C ILE A 58 -2.27 -7.27 -6.20
N HIS A 59 -3.56 -7.42 -6.55
CA HIS A 59 -4.19 -6.60 -7.58
C HIS A 59 -4.25 -5.12 -7.19
N THR A 60 -4.52 -4.83 -5.91
CA THR A 60 -4.50 -3.48 -5.37
C THR A 60 -3.09 -2.90 -5.39
N VAL A 61 -2.09 -3.68 -4.98
CA VAL A 61 -0.67 -3.27 -5.06
C VAL A 61 -0.29 -2.95 -6.50
N ARG A 62 -0.65 -3.83 -7.46
CA ARG A 62 -0.41 -3.60 -8.89
C ARG A 62 -1.13 -2.35 -9.40
N LYS A 63 -2.36 -2.10 -8.96
CA LYS A 63 -3.13 -0.89 -9.31
C LYS A 63 -2.41 0.36 -8.81
N PHE A 64 -1.96 0.35 -7.55
CA PHE A 64 -1.21 1.45 -6.97
C PHE A 64 0.11 1.70 -7.71
N CYS A 65 0.87 0.65 -8.04
CA CYS A 65 2.13 0.78 -8.80
C CYS A 65 1.90 1.49 -10.15
N LYS A 66 0.82 1.14 -10.86
CA LYS A 66 0.43 1.82 -12.11
C LYS A 66 0.10 3.30 -11.91
N MET A 67 -0.53 3.67 -10.79
CA MET A 67 -0.87 5.08 -10.50
C MET A 67 0.38 5.96 -10.39
N ILE A 68 1.47 5.42 -9.86
CA ILE A 68 2.73 6.15 -9.67
C ILE A 68 3.82 5.78 -10.68
N ASN A 69 3.46 5.02 -11.72
CA ASN A 69 4.34 4.59 -12.80
C ASN A 69 5.60 3.84 -12.36
N ILE A 70 5.43 2.85 -11.47
CA ILE A 70 6.50 1.92 -11.08
C ILE A 70 6.09 0.46 -11.35
N SER A 71 7.07 -0.45 -11.39
CA SER A 71 6.83 -1.88 -11.46
C SER A 71 6.52 -2.50 -10.09
N LEU A 72 6.03 -3.75 -10.08
CA LEU A 72 5.88 -4.50 -8.83
C LEU A 72 7.25 -4.78 -8.18
N SER A 73 8.31 -5.00 -8.97
CA SER A 73 9.66 -5.16 -8.44
C SER A 73 10.14 -3.90 -7.70
N ASP A 74 9.93 -2.72 -8.26
CA ASP A 74 10.30 -1.45 -7.60
C ASP A 74 9.53 -1.24 -6.29
N PHE A 75 8.28 -1.70 -6.24
CA PHE A 75 7.49 -1.66 -5.02
C PHE A 75 8.13 -2.46 -3.89
N PHE A 76 8.64 -3.67 -4.21
CA PHE A 76 9.28 -4.56 -3.23
C PHE A 76 10.78 -4.28 -3.04
N ASP A 77 11.41 -3.47 -3.89
CA ASP A 77 12.77 -3.00 -3.69
C ASP A 77 12.83 -1.94 -2.57
N SER A 78 12.82 -2.44 -1.33
CA SER A 78 12.88 -1.65 -0.11
C SER A 78 13.56 -2.44 0.98
N SER A 79 14.29 -1.75 1.87
CA SER A 79 14.82 -2.35 3.09
C SER A 79 13.74 -2.99 3.98
N GLU A 80 12.46 -2.64 3.81
CA GLU A 80 11.36 -3.29 4.51
C GLU A 80 11.16 -4.76 4.11
N PHE A 81 11.61 -5.17 2.91
CA PHE A 81 11.41 -6.52 2.35
C PHE A 81 12.72 -7.30 2.15
N LYS A 82 13.82 -6.82 2.72
CA LYS A 82 15.08 -7.55 2.79
C LYS A 82 15.04 -8.36 4.08
N ASP A 83 14.75 -9.65 3.96
CA ASP A 83 14.89 -10.63 5.04
C ASP A 83 16.32 -11.20 5.05
#